data_AF-A0A941JUG4-F1
#
_entry.id   AF-A0A941JUG4-F1
#
_cell.length_a   1.000
_cell.length_b   1.000
_cell.length_c   1.000
_cell.angle_alpha   90.00
_cell.angle_beta   90.00
_cell.angle_gamma   90.00
#
_symmetry.space_group_name_H-M   'P 1'
#
loop_
_entity.id
_entity.type
_entity.pdbx_description
1 polymer ?
#
loop_
_entity_poly.entity_id
_entity_poly.type
_entity_poly.pdbx_seq_one_letter_code
_entity_poly.pdbx_strand_id
1 'polypeptide(L)'
;MAKKLCPEGQGRSGAQIGIEAKLVYHPVLDVIGELYESMRRTAINWLQQGLTESKVEKRLQKEFDIQWAYADSMATEAKQTFDQLKTAKQNNITTLKEKIRAKEKNSKNILKSLEKQLKKGFFTRQEKDKLKNKLLGLEQKVLKLSRLRKDLKPLEDQERLHICLGSKKLFNAQYHREENKYENHEQWLEDCG
;
A
#
# COMPACT_ATOMS: atom_id res chain seq x y z
N MET A 1 -19.12 -0.82 -36.07
CA MET A 1 -18.38 -1.80 -36.89
C MET A 1 -16.89 -1.70 -36.55
N ALA A 2 -16.32 -2.72 -35.91
CA ALA A 2 -14.94 -3.19 -36.10
C ALA A 2 -14.76 -4.45 -35.24
N LYS A 3 -14.62 -5.58 -35.93
CA LYS A 3 -14.45 -6.93 -35.40
C LYS A 3 -12.96 -7.26 -35.35
N LYS A 4 -12.59 -8.08 -34.35
CA LYS A 4 -11.44 -8.99 -34.26
C LYS A 4 -10.05 -8.39 -34.00
N LEU A 5 -9.52 -8.73 -32.82
CA LEU A 5 -8.15 -9.22 -32.67
C LEU A 5 -8.14 -10.33 -31.62
N CYS A 6 -8.15 -11.58 -32.08
CA CYS A 6 -7.41 -12.68 -31.47
C CYS A 6 -7.42 -13.85 -32.49
N PRO A 7 -6.25 -14.23 -33.04
CA PRO A 7 -6.17 -15.33 -33.99
C PRO A 7 -6.40 -16.67 -33.29
N GLU A 8 -7.23 -17.51 -33.91
CA GLU A 8 -7.47 -18.90 -33.52
C GLU A 8 -6.19 -19.72 -33.64
N GLY A 9 -5.98 -20.58 -32.65
CA GLY A 9 -4.72 -21.26 -32.38
C GLY A 9 -4.29 -22.24 -33.47
N GLN A 10 -3.01 -22.15 -33.84
CA GLN A 10 -2.27 -23.28 -34.38
C GLN A 10 -1.62 -24.03 -33.21
N GLY A 11 -2.02 -25.29 -33.04
CA GLY A 11 -1.60 -26.16 -31.96
C GLY A 11 -0.09 -26.36 -31.91
N ARG A 12 0.52 -26.02 -30.77
CA ARG A 12 1.84 -26.53 -30.40
C ARG A 12 1.65 -27.80 -29.58
N SER A 13 2.01 -28.94 -30.17
CA SER A 13 2.07 -30.23 -29.49
C SER A 13 3.05 -30.15 -28.31
N GLY A 14 2.55 -30.32 -27.09
CA GLY A 14 3.38 -30.46 -25.88
C GLY A 14 3.08 -29.51 -24.72
N ALA A 15 2.04 -28.66 -24.80
CA ALA A 15 1.59 -27.94 -23.61
C ALA A 15 0.71 -28.87 -22.75
N GLN A 16 1.14 -29.17 -21.53
CA GLN A 16 0.23 -29.65 -20.49
C GLN A 16 -0.77 -28.51 -20.21
N ILE A 17 -1.87 -28.51 -20.95
CA ILE A 17 -3.01 -27.64 -20.67
C ILE A 17 -3.59 -28.21 -19.38
N GLY A 18 -3.34 -27.55 -18.25
CA GLY A 18 -4.09 -27.83 -17.04
C GLY A 18 -5.57 -27.78 -17.39
N ILE A 19 -6.36 -28.73 -16.89
CA ILE A 19 -7.81 -28.68 -17.05
C ILE A 19 -8.28 -27.49 -16.22
N GLU A 20 -8.21 -26.29 -16.79
CA GLU A 20 -8.82 -25.10 -16.24
C GLU A 20 -10.32 -25.32 -16.38
N ALA A 21 -10.92 -25.89 -15.34
CA ALA A 21 -12.36 -25.94 -15.21
C ALA A 21 -12.85 -24.48 -15.27
N LYS A 22 -13.48 -24.09 -16.37
CA LYS A 22 -14.20 -22.83 -16.46
C LYS A 22 -15.38 -22.94 -15.50
N LEU A 23 -15.16 -22.51 -14.26
CA LEU A 23 -16.23 -22.33 -13.29
C LEU A 23 -17.15 -21.26 -13.85
N VAL A 24 -18.38 -21.66 -14.16
CA VAL A 24 -19.44 -20.71 -14.50
C VAL A 24 -19.69 -19.89 -13.24
N TYR A 25 -19.58 -18.58 -13.36
CA TYR A 25 -19.85 -17.67 -12.26
C TYR A 25 -21.26 -17.91 -11.71
N HIS A 26 -21.37 -17.94 -10.39
CA HIS A 26 -22.64 -18.04 -9.68
C HIS A 26 -22.61 -17.06 -8.50
N PRO A 27 -23.68 -16.30 -8.22
CA PRO A 27 -23.71 -15.29 -7.16
C PRO A 27 -23.35 -15.82 -5.76
N VAL A 28 -23.55 -17.12 -5.51
CA VAL A 28 -23.13 -17.78 -4.27
C VAL A 28 -21.61 -17.68 -4.03
N LEU A 29 -20.80 -17.61 -5.10
CA LEU A 29 -19.35 -17.44 -4.98
C LEU A 29 -18.97 -16.11 -4.34
N ASP A 30 -19.75 -15.05 -4.58
CA ASP A 30 -19.49 -13.74 -3.97
C ASP A 30 -19.80 -13.77 -2.47
N VAL A 31 -20.93 -14.37 -2.10
CA VAL A 31 -21.30 -14.56 -0.68
C VAL A 31 -20.24 -15.38 0.06
N ILE A 32 -19.75 -16.45 -0.57
CA ILE A 32 -18.65 -17.27 0.00
C ILE A 32 -17.38 -16.43 0.11
N GLY A 33 -17.04 -15.64 -0.90
CA GLY A 33 -15.88 -14.74 -0.90
C GLY A 33 -15.96 -13.68 0.22
N GLU A 34 -17.13 -13.07 0.42
CA GLU A 34 -17.37 -12.11 1.49
C GLU A 34 -17.20 -12.73 2.88
N LEU A 35 -17.79 -13.91 3.09
CA LEU A 35 -17.65 -14.68 4.34
C LEU A 35 -16.19 -15.04 4.58
N TYR A 36 -15.48 -15.52 3.56
CA TYR A 36 -14.06 -15.85 3.63
C TYR A 36 -13.23 -14.64 4.05
N GLU A 37 -13.43 -13.51 3.38
CA GLU A 37 -12.72 -12.26 3.68
C GLU A 37 -13.02 -11.74 5.09
N SER A 38 -14.27 -11.85 5.55
CA SER A 38 -14.66 -11.48 6.90
C SER A 38 -13.94 -12.33 7.96
N MET A 39 -13.93 -13.66 7.79
CA MET A 39 -13.22 -14.59 8.66
C MET A 39 -11.71 -14.34 8.65
N ARG A 40 -11.12 -14.15 7.46
CA ARG A 40 -9.68 -13.86 7.30
C ARG A 40 -9.28 -12.55 7.99
N ARG A 41 -10.05 -11.48 7.82
CA ARG A 41 -9.82 -10.19 8.51
C ARG A 41 -9.86 -10.35 10.03
N THR A 42 -10.81 -11.15 10.52
CA THR A 42 -10.95 -11.46 11.94
C THR A 42 -9.71 -12.20 12.46
N ALA A 43 -9.25 -13.23 11.74
CA ALA A 43 -8.03 -13.96 12.05
C ALA A 43 -6.80 -13.05 12.11
N ILE A 44 -6.63 -12.13 11.15
CA ILE A 44 -5.51 -11.17 11.16
C ILE A 44 -5.60 -10.22 12.36
N ASN A 45 -6.79 -9.73 12.73
CA ASN A 45 -6.96 -8.90 13.92
C ASN A 45 -6.55 -9.66 15.20
N TRP A 46 -6.87 -10.95 15.30
CA TRP A 46 -6.41 -11.77 16.43
C TRP A 46 -4.90 -11.98 16.45
N LEU A 47 -4.25 -12.15 15.30
CA LEU A 47 -2.79 -12.16 15.21
C LEU A 47 -2.18 -10.83 15.66
N GLN A 48 -2.80 -9.70 15.30
CA GLN A 48 -2.38 -8.37 15.77
C GLN A 48 -2.53 -8.20 17.28
N GLN A 49 -3.49 -8.89 17.92
CA GLN A 49 -3.65 -8.96 19.37
C GLN A 49 -2.64 -9.89 20.05
N GLY A 50 -1.77 -10.56 19.28
CA GLY A 50 -0.72 -11.44 19.79
C GLY A 50 -1.13 -12.90 19.94
N LEU A 51 -2.25 -13.33 19.35
CA LEU A 51 -2.58 -14.76 19.31
C LEU A 51 -1.61 -15.50 18.38
N THR A 52 -1.33 -16.76 18.72
CA THR A 52 -0.57 -17.68 17.87
C THR A 52 -1.47 -18.28 16.79
N GLU A 53 -0.88 -18.73 15.69
CA GLU A 53 -1.60 -19.36 14.56
C GLU A 53 -2.51 -20.51 15.02
N SER A 54 -2.00 -21.46 15.82
CA SER A 54 -2.83 -22.56 16.35
C SER A 54 -3.98 -22.09 17.26
N LYS A 55 -3.83 -20.97 17.97
CA LYS A 55 -4.94 -20.39 18.75
C LYS A 55 -5.98 -19.73 17.85
N VAL A 56 -5.54 -19.10 16.77
CA VAL A 56 -6.42 -18.51 15.74
C VAL A 56 -7.21 -19.59 15.02
N GLU A 57 -6.56 -20.66 14.58
CA GLU A 57 -7.17 -21.84 13.96
C GLU A 57 -8.29 -22.43 14.84
N LYS A 58 -7.99 -22.75 16.10
CA LYS A 58 -8.99 -23.29 17.05
C LYS A 58 -10.15 -22.32 17.29
N ARG A 59 -9.87 -21.02 17.27
CA ARG A 59 -10.90 -20.00 17.45
C ARG A 59 -11.78 -19.87 16.22
N LEU A 60 -11.21 -19.94 15.01
CA LEU A 60 -11.97 -19.96 13.76
C LEU A 60 -12.95 -21.15 13.73
N GLN A 61 -12.50 -22.36 14.10
CA GLN A 61 -13.37 -23.54 14.18
C GLN A 61 -14.55 -23.29 15.12
N LYS A 62 -14.30 -22.73 16.32
CA LYS A 62 -15.34 -22.50 17.31
C LYS A 62 -16.31 -21.37 16.95
N GLU A 63 -15.79 -20.28 16.39
CA GLU A 63 -16.54 -19.05 16.17
C GLU A 63 -17.36 -19.09 14.87
N PHE A 64 -16.89 -19.82 13.86
CA PHE A 64 -17.53 -19.93 12.55
C PHE A 64 -18.04 -21.34 12.21
N ASP A 65 -17.89 -22.31 13.12
CA ASP A 65 -18.30 -23.71 12.94
C ASP A 65 -17.77 -24.33 11.64
N ILE A 66 -16.48 -24.08 11.35
CA ILE A 66 -15.80 -24.58 10.15
C ILE A 66 -14.90 -25.77 10.49
N GLN A 67 -14.71 -26.64 9.50
CA GLN A 67 -13.84 -27.81 9.66
C GLN A 67 -12.37 -27.40 9.85
N TRP A 68 -11.63 -28.26 10.55
CA TRP A 68 -10.23 -28.08 10.88
C TRP A 68 -9.37 -27.66 9.67
N ALA A 69 -9.48 -28.36 8.54
CA ALA A 69 -8.65 -28.09 7.36
C ALA A 69 -8.86 -26.68 6.77
N TYR A 70 -10.10 -26.19 6.78
CA TYR A 70 -10.40 -24.81 6.34
C TYR A 70 -9.86 -23.79 7.33
N ALA A 71 -10.07 -24.03 8.64
CA ALA A 71 -9.57 -23.14 9.68
C ALA A 71 -8.02 -23.04 9.69
N ASP A 72 -7.34 -24.16 9.48
CA ASP A 72 -5.88 -24.24 9.38
C ASP A 72 -5.36 -23.44 8.18
N SER A 73 -5.91 -23.71 7.00
CA SER A 73 -5.55 -22.96 5.78
C SER A 73 -5.76 -21.45 5.94
N MET A 74 -6.87 -21.03 6.56
CA MET A 74 -7.17 -19.62 6.81
C MET A 74 -6.24 -18.99 7.85
N ALA A 75 -5.90 -19.71 8.92
CA ALA A 75 -4.97 -19.24 9.93
C ALA A 75 -3.56 -19.04 9.35
N THR A 76 -3.11 -19.98 8.51
CA THR A 76 -1.83 -19.86 7.80
C THR A 76 -1.82 -18.69 6.83
N GLU A 77 -2.87 -18.50 6.02
CA GLU A 77 -2.95 -17.36 5.10
C GLU A 77 -2.97 -16.02 5.86
N ALA A 78 -3.75 -15.94 6.95
CA ALA A 78 -3.78 -14.77 7.83
C ALA A 78 -2.39 -14.48 8.42
N LYS A 79 -1.66 -15.53 8.81
CA LYS A 79 -0.30 -15.43 9.35
C LYS A 79 0.69 -14.90 8.32
N GLN A 80 0.67 -15.45 7.11
CA GLN A 80 1.49 -14.97 6.00
C GLN A 80 1.20 -13.51 5.69
N THR A 81 -0.08 -13.13 5.61
CA THR A 81 -0.50 -11.74 5.37
C THR A 81 -0.02 -10.81 6.47
N PHE A 82 -0.17 -11.21 7.74
CA PHE A 82 0.32 -10.44 8.88
C PHE A 82 1.84 -10.23 8.84
N ASP A 83 2.62 -11.27 8.52
CA ASP A 83 4.07 -11.18 8.42
C ASP A 83 4.52 -10.32 7.24
N GLN A 84 3.80 -10.37 6.12
CA GLN A 84 4.01 -9.46 4.98
C GLN A 84 3.72 -8.01 5.37
N LEU A 85 2.64 -7.73 6.10
CA LEU A 85 2.32 -6.38 6.57
C LEU A 85 3.39 -5.84 7.52
N LYS A 86 3.91 -6.69 8.43
CA LYS A 86 5.00 -6.34 9.34
C LYS A 86 6.28 -5.99 8.56
N THR A 87 6.61 -6.80 7.56
CA THR A 87 7.77 -6.58 6.69
C THR A 87 7.60 -5.31 5.86
N ALA A 88 6.43 -5.08 5.28
CA ALA A 88 6.12 -3.88 4.51
C ALA A 88 6.21 -2.61 5.36
N LYS A 89 5.69 -2.63 6.60
CA LYS A 89 5.85 -1.53 7.55
C LYS A 89 7.33 -1.22 7.78
N GLN A 90 8.13 -2.25 8.07
CA GLN A 90 9.56 -2.07 8.31
C GLN A 90 10.29 -1.49 7.09
N ASN A 91 10.00 -2.01 5.89
CA ASN A 91 10.58 -1.52 4.64
C ASN A 91 10.19 -0.06 4.35
N ASN A 92 8.96 0.34 4.68
CA ASN A 92 8.52 1.72 4.53
C ASN A 92 9.27 2.65 5.49
N ILE A 93 9.45 2.23 6.75
CA ILE A 93 10.22 2.99 7.75
C ILE A 93 11.67 3.14 7.29
N THR A 94 12.34 2.06 6.88
CA THR A 94 13.74 2.11 6.42
C THR A 94 13.89 3.03 5.22
N THR A 95 13.03 2.87 4.22
CA THR A 95 13.00 3.72 3.01
C THR A 95 12.82 5.20 3.36
N LEU A 96 11.91 5.53 4.28
CA LEU A 96 11.71 6.91 4.73
C LEU A 96 12.92 7.45 5.48
N LYS A 97 13.53 6.67 6.38
CA LYS A 97 14.76 7.06 7.09
C LYS A 97 15.90 7.35 6.13
N GLU A 98 16.09 6.51 5.13
CA GLU A 98 17.12 6.71 4.10
C GLU A 98 16.86 7.96 3.27
N LYS A 99 15.61 8.18 2.84
CA LYS A 99 15.20 9.40 2.12
C LYS A 99 15.47 10.66 2.95
N ILE A 100 15.17 10.63 4.24
CA ILE A 100 15.44 11.73 5.18
C ILE A 100 16.95 11.97 5.27
N ARG A 101 17.75 10.94 5.55
CA ARG A 101 19.22 11.03 5.64
C ARG A 101 19.85 11.60 4.36
N ALA A 102 19.44 11.11 3.20
CA ALA A 102 19.94 11.57 1.91
C ALA A 102 19.59 13.05 1.66
N LYS A 103 18.35 13.45 1.93
CA LYS A 103 17.90 14.85 1.77
C LYS A 103 18.57 15.80 2.77
N GLU A 104 18.81 15.36 4.00
CA GLU A 104 19.54 16.12 5.00
C GLU A 104 21.00 16.35 4.57
N LYS A 105 21.69 15.30 4.13
CA LYS A 105 23.06 15.41 3.61
C LYS A 105 23.14 16.41 2.45
N ASN A 106 22.21 16.31 1.49
CA ASN A 106 22.15 17.23 0.36
C ASN A 106 21.87 18.68 0.82
N SER A 107 20.92 18.88 1.73
CA SER A 107 20.59 20.20 2.27
C SER A 107 21.77 20.84 3.01
N LYS A 108 22.53 20.06 3.79
CA LYS A 108 23.77 20.52 4.44
C LYS A 108 24.84 20.92 3.42
N ASN A 109 25.01 20.16 2.34
CA ASN A 109 25.97 20.51 1.29
C ASN A 109 25.59 21.82 0.57
N ILE A 110 24.30 22.00 0.29
CA ILE A 110 23.77 23.25 -0.29
C ILE A 110 24.02 24.41 0.66
N LEU A 111 23.71 24.26 1.96
CA LEU A 111 23.96 25.28 2.97
C LEU A 111 25.44 25.69 3.00
N LYS A 112 26.38 24.72 3.07
CA LYS A 112 27.82 25.00 3.00
C LYS A 112 28.22 25.75 1.72
N SER A 113 27.62 25.41 0.58
CA SER A 113 27.87 26.14 -0.67
C SER A 113 27.37 27.58 -0.61
N LEU A 114 26.20 27.81 -0.01
CA LEU A 114 25.61 29.14 0.14
C LEU A 114 26.43 29.99 1.10
N GLU A 115 26.90 29.42 2.22
CA GLU A 115 27.81 30.09 3.15
C GLU A 115 29.11 30.52 2.47
N LYS A 116 29.69 29.66 1.60
CA LYS A 116 30.87 30.02 0.81
C LYS A 116 30.57 31.15 -0.19
N GLN A 117 29.40 31.13 -0.83
CA GLN A 117 28.98 32.21 -1.73
C GLN A 117 28.78 33.53 -0.98
N LEU A 118 28.20 33.48 0.22
CA LEU A 118 28.00 34.64 1.09
C LEU A 118 29.35 35.27 1.51
N LYS A 119 30.33 34.43 1.91
CA LYS A 119 31.68 34.88 2.29
C LYS A 119 32.47 35.52 1.15
N LYS A 120 32.21 35.14 -0.10
CA LYS A 120 32.87 35.74 -1.28
C LYS A 120 32.35 37.16 -1.59
N GLY A 121 31.23 37.58 -0.99
CA GLY A 121 30.57 38.83 -1.34
C GLY A 121 29.83 38.75 -2.69
N PHE A 122 29.10 39.82 -3.03
CA PHE A 122 28.33 39.91 -4.26
C PHE A 122 28.67 41.22 -4.98
N PHE A 123 29.02 41.13 -6.26
CA PHE A 123 29.40 42.29 -7.07
C PHE A 123 28.22 42.78 -7.92
N THR A 124 27.22 41.94 -8.16
CA THR A 124 26.06 42.27 -9.00
C THR A 124 24.71 41.96 -8.33
N ARG A 125 23.65 42.64 -8.78
CA ARG A 125 22.26 42.37 -8.35
C ARG A 125 21.81 40.96 -8.74
N GLN A 126 22.19 40.49 -9.92
CA GLN A 126 21.84 39.15 -10.40
C GLN A 126 22.41 38.03 -9.51
N GLU A 127 23.60 38.21 -8.95
CA GLU A 127 24.18 37.26 -8.00
C GLU A 127 23.38 37.19 -6.68
N LYS A 128 22.91 38.35 -6.19
CA LYS A 128 22.03 38.42 -5.01
C LYS A 128 20.70 37.71 -5.27
N ASP A 129 20.09 37.93 -6.44
CA ASP A 129 18.84 37.27 -6.81
C ASP A 129 19.00 35.75 -6.94
N LYS A 130 20.10 35.28 -7.54
CA LYS A 130 20.44 33.86 -7.61
C LYS A 130 20.61 33.24 -6.22
N LEU A 131 21.27 33.93 -5.28
CA LEU A 131 21.40 33.47 -3.90
C LEU A 131 20.03 33.35 -3.22
N LYS A 132 19.19 34.39 -3.35
CA LYS A 132 17.83 34.40 -2.79
C LYS A 132 17.02 33.22 -3.29
N ASN A 133 17.05 32.94 -4.59
CA ASN A 133 16.36 31.78 -5.17
C ASN A 133 16.86 30.44 -4.64
N LYS A 134 18.18 30.29 -4.44
CA LYS A 134 18.74 29.09 -3.82
C LYS A 134 18.34 28.95 -2.35
N LEU A 135 18.26 30.07 -1.61
CA LEU A 135 17.82 30.08 -0.22
C LEU A 135 16.36 29.63 -0.10
N LEU A 136 15.47 30.19 -0.91
CA LEU A 136 14.07 29.77 -1.01
C LEU A 136 13.97 28.28 -1.36
N GLY A 137 14.78 27.81 -2.32
CA GLY A 137 14.85 26.38 -2.67
C GLY A 137 15.33 25.50 -1.52
N LEU A 138 16.21 26.00 -0.65
CA LEU A 138 16.66 25.31 0.56
C LEU A 138 15.56 25.27 1.62
N GLU A 139 14.88 26.39 1.87
CA GLU A 139 13.74 26.47 2.80
C GLU A 139 12.65 25.47 2.41
N GLN A 140 12.28 25.40 1.14
CA GLN A 140 11.33 24.40 0.63
C GLN A 140 11.80 22.96 0.88
N LYS A 141 13.11 22.68 0.75
CA LYS A 141 13.68 21.36 1.06
C LYS A 141 13.62 21.03 2.54
N VAL A 142 13.86 22.02 3.41
CA VAL A 142 13.73 21.88 4.88
C VAL A 142 12.26 21.61 5.26
N LEU A 143 11.31 22.31 4.66
CA LEU A 143 9.88 22.04 4.87
C LEU A 143 9.50 20.62 4.43
N LYS A 144 10.00 20.16 3.27
CA LYS A 144 9.78 18.78 2.81
C LYS A 144 10.39 17.75 3.79
N LEU A 145 11.56 18.03 4.36
CA LEU A 145 12.17 17.19 5.39
C LEU A 145 11.33 17.13 6.66
N SER A 146 10.80 18.28 7.11
CA SER A 146 9.89 18.34 8.27
C SER A 146 8.64 17.49 8.05
N ARG A 147 8.03 17.56 6.86
CA ARG A 147 6.89 16.70 6.48
C ARG A 147 7.25 15.23 6.52
N LEU A 148 8.37 14.82 5.90
CA LEU A 148 8.81 13.42 5.93
C LEU A 148 9.05 12.89 7.35
N ARG A 149 9.61 13.72 8.24
CA ARG A 149 9.76 13.37 9.67
C ARG A 149 8.42 13.28 10.37
N LYS A 150 7.47 14.15 10.04
CA LYS A 150 6.10 14.11 10.56
C LYS A 150 5.39 12.84 10.10
N ASP A 151 5.60 12.38 8.87
CA ASP A 151 5.02 11.15 8.33
C ASP A 151 5.66 9.89 8.93
N LEU A 152 6.94 9.96 9.29
CA LEU A 152 7.67 8.85 9.92
C LEU A 152 7.14 8.52 11.32
N LYS A 153 6.88 9.54 12.15
CA LYS A 153 6.40 9.36 13.54
C LYS A 153 5.19 8.42 13.66
N PRO A 154 4.05 8.68 12.98
CA PRO A 154 2.88 7.80 13.10
C PRO A 154 3.17 6.40 12.58
N LEU A 155 4.02 6.23 11.55
CA LEU A 155 4.43 4.91 11.09
C LEU A 155 5.23 4.14 12.16
N GLU A 156 6.02 4.81 12.98
CA GLU A 156 6.75 4.17 14.10
C GLU A 156 5.79 3.85 15.25
N ASP A 157 4.97 4.82 15.65
CA ASP A 157 4.07 4.74 16.80
C ASP A 157 2.86 3.81 16.57
N GLN A 158 2.45 3.61 15.32
CA GLN A 158 1.27 2.83 14.99
C GLN A 158 1.50 1.33 15.24
N GLU A 159 0.94 0.81 16.33
CA GLU A 159 1.04 -0.61 16.69
C GLU A 159 0.18 -1.51 15.77
N ARG A 160 -1.01 -1.01 15.39
CA ARG A 160 -1.98 -1.74 14.57
C ARG A 160 -1.64 -1.70 13.08
N LEU A 161 -1.58 -2.83 12.39
CA LEU A 161 -1.35 -2.88 10.95
C LEU A 161 -2.70 -2.80 10.21
N HIS A 162 -2.93 -1.75 9.41
CA HIS A 162 -4.13 -1.68 8.58
C HIS A 162 -4.02 -2.62 7.38
N ILE A 163 -5.00 -3.50 7.23
CA ILE A 163 -5.17 -4.36 6.07
C ILE A 163 -5.93 -3.53 5.03
N CYS A 164 -5.24 -3.01 4.03
CA CYS A 164 -5.90 -2.38 2.87
C CYS A 164 -5.86 -3.37 1.71
N LEU A 165 -6.99 -4.01 1.44
CA LEU A 165 -7.18 -4.81 0.23
C LEU A 165 -7.64 -3.88 -0.88
N GLY A 166 -6.68 -3.44 -1.70
CA GLY A 166 -6.92 -2.51 -2.79
C GLY A 166 -5.73 -1.57 -3.00
N SER A 167 -5.50 -1.20 -4.26
CA SER A 167 -4.50 -0.16 -4.55
C SER A 167 -4.88 1.15 -3.87
N LYS A 168 -3.90 2.03 -3.60
CA LYS A 168 -4.16 3.37 -3.06
C LYS A 168 -5.21 4.15 -3.88
N LYS A 169 -5.29 3.87 -5.18
CA LYS A 169 -6.30 4.42 -6.10
C LYS A 169 -7.71 3.92 -5.75
N LEU A 170 -7.87 2.63 -5.50
CA LEU A 170 -9.15 1.99 -5.17
C LEU A 170 -9.64 2.44 -3.78
N PHE A 171 -8.74 2.56 -2.81
CA PHE A 171 -9.07 3.11 -1.48
C PHE A 171 -9.50 4.58 -1.56
N ASN A 172 -8.76 5.41 -2.30
CA ASN A 172 -9.15 6.81 -2.51
C ASN A 172 -10.49 6.92 -3.27
N ALA A 173 -10.76 6.03 -4.23
CA ALA A 173 -12.03 6.00 -4.94
C ALA A 173 -13.21 5.64 -4.02
N GLN A 174 -13.02 4.67 -3.11
CA GLN A 174 -13.99 4.28 -2.10
C GLN A 174 -14.27 5.39 -1.07
N TYR A 175 -13.24 6.14 -0.69
CA TYR A 175 -13.28 7.12 0.40
C TYR A 175 -13.67 8.54 -0.08
N HIS A 176 -13.27 8.94 -1.29
CA HIS A 176 -13.58 10.24 -1.89
C HIS A 176 -14.65 10.09 -2.98
N ARG A 177 -15.87 9.71 -2.59
CA ARG A 177 -16.98 9.38 -3.51
C ARG A 177 -17.46 10.58 -4.34
N GLU A 178 -17.52 11.76 -3.72
CA GLU A 178 -17.95 13.01 -4.37
C GLU A 178 -16.98 13.48 -5.47
N GLU A 179 -15.66 13.28 -5.28
CA GLU A 179 -14.66 13.62 -6.30
C GLU A 179 -14.68 12.64 -7.50
N ASN A 180 -15.27 11.46 -7.34
CA ASN A 180 -15.32 10.42 -8.38
C ASN A 180 -16.66 10.34 -9.13
N LYS A 181 -17.56 11.32 -8.95
CA LYS A 181 -18.85 11.45 -9.67
C LYS A 181 -19.83 10.28 -9.52
N TYR A 182 -19.71 9.46 -8.49
CA TYR A 182 -20.72 8.46 -8.18
C TYR A 182 -21.81 9.11 -7.34
N GLU A 183 -23.06 9.06 -7.82
CA GLU A 183 -24.19 9.70 -7.13
C GLU A 183 -24.66 8.89 -5.91
N ASN A 184 -24.51 7.55 -5.95
CA ASN A 184 -24.92 6.65 -4.86
C ASN A 184 -23.99 5.44 -4.70
N HIS A 185 -24.05 4.78 -3.52
CA HIS A 185 -23.23 3.61 -3.19
C HIS A 185 -23.47 2.42 -4.11
N GLU A 186 -24.70 2.25 -4.58
CA GLU A 186 -25.13 1.19 -5.49
C GLU A 186 -24.46 1.30 -6.86
N GLN A 187 -24.37 2.53 -7.40
CA GLN A 187 -23.70 2.78 -8.68
C GLN A 187 -22.19 2.49 -8.62
N TRP A 188 -21.55 2.73 -7.47
CA TRP A 188 -20.15 2.36 -7.28
C TRP A 188 -19.93 0.84 -7.15
N LEU A 189 -20.90 0.13 -6.57
CA LEU A 189 -20.88 -1.34 -6.47
C LEU A 189 -21.07 -2.00 -7.84
N GLU A 190 -21.93 -1.47 -8.71
CA GLU A 190 -22.14 -1.98 -10.07
C GLU A 190 -20.89 -1.87 -10.96
N ASP A 191 -20.08 -0.81 -10.80
CA ASP A 191 -18.86 -0.61 -11.59
C ASP A 191 -17.62 -1.35 -11.03
N CYS A 192 -17.66 -1.80 -9.76
CA CYS A 192 -16.54 -2.43 -9.06
C CYS A 192 -16.72 -3.91 -8.70
N GLY A 193 -17.93 -4.47 -8.87
CA GLY A 193 -18.22 -5.91 -8.78
C GLY A 193 -17.86 -6.64 -10.07
#